data_AF-A0A1R1LW52-F1
#
_entry.id   AF-A0A1R1LW52-F1
#
_cell.length_a   1.000
_cell.length_b   1.000
_cell.length_c   1.000
_cell.angle_alpha   90.00
_cell.angle_beta   90.00
_cell.angle_gamma   90.00
#
_symmetry.space_group_name_H-M   'P 1'
#
loop_
_entity.id
_entity.type
_entity.pdbx_description
1 polymer ?
#
loop_
_entity_poly.entity_id
_entity_poly.type
_entity_poly.pdbx_seq_one_letter_code
_entity_poly.pdbx_strand_id
1 'polypeptide(L)'
;MLRKATVLLLAISLLQACSDQFDPWRQDSDTGRWYSKEQVELGAKVYQANCAVCHGSNAEATPEWIKPDANGLYPPPPLNGTAHAWHHPFPILKKTIEEGSAGRMPAWKGKLSEQEVESVIAWFQSLWPDRGYQLWQQRHKK
;
A
#
# COMPACT_ATOMS: atom_id res chain seq x y z
N MET A 1 -38.74 53.39 23.22
CA MET A 1 -38.40 52.00 23.58
C MET A 1 -37.77 51.34 22.36
N LEU A 2 -36.43 51.33 22.26
CA LEU A 2 -35.71 50.63 21.18
C LEU A 2 -35.14 49.32 21.73
N ARG A 3 -35.59 48.18 21.20
CA ARG A 3 -35.03 46.86 21.52
C ARG A 3 -33.73 46.69 20.72
N LYS A 4 -32.59 46.64 21.41
CA LYS A 4 -31.30 46.28 20.81
C LYS A 4 -31.31 44.77 20.53
N ALA A 5 -31.27 44.39 19.25
CA ALA A 5 -31.08 43.00 18.85
C ALA A 5 -29.58 42.70 18.86
N THR A 6 -29.13 41.94 19.86
CA THR A 6 -27.77 41.42 19.92
C THR A 6 -27.68 40.20 18.99
N VAL A 7 -27.12 40.38 17.81
CA VAL A 7 -26.78 39.28 16.90
C VAL A 7 -25.49 38.63 17.42
N LEU A 8 -25.62 37.47 18.05
CA LEU A 8 -24.49 36.65 18.46
C LEU A 8 -23.94 35.94 17.21
N LEU A 9 -22.84 36.45 16.65
CA LEU A 9 -22.09 35.79 15.58
C LEU A 9 -21.35 34.58 16.18
N LEU A 10 -21.98 33.40 16.11
CA LEU A 10 -21.31 32.12 16.33
C LEU A 10 -20.37 31.87 15.14
N ALA A 11 -19.07 32.11 15.35
CA ALA A 11 -18.03 31.68 14.43
C ALA A 11 -17.97 30.14 14.45
N ILE A 12 -18.67 29.49 13.52
CA ILE A 12 -18.56 28.05 13.30
C ILE A 12 -17.23 27.82 12.59
N SER A 13 -16.20 27.53 13.37
CA SER A 13 -14.90 27.06 12.88
C SER A 13 -15.07 25.68 12.25
N LEU A 14 -15.34 25.65 10.93
CA LEU A 14 -15.27 24.44 10.13
C LEU A 14 -13.80 24.02 10.02
N LEU A 15 -13.31 23.27 11.00
CA LEU A 15 -12.14 22.42 10.82
C LEU A 15 -12.56 21.32 9.85
N GLN A 16 -12.50 21.62 8.56
CA GLN A 16 -12.47 20.60 7.53
C GLN A 16 -11.19 19.81 7.74
N ALA A 17 -11.29 18.73 8.52
CA ALA A 17 -10.35 17.64 8.41
C ALA A 17 -10.44 17.16 6.95
N CYS A 18 -9.49 17.60 6.12
CA CYS A 18 -9.25 16.95 4.84
C CYS A 18 -9.01 15.49 5.18
N SER A 19 -9.98 14.62 4.89
CA SER A 19 -9.72 13.19 4.93
C SER A 19 -8.58 12.96 3.96
N ASP A 20 -7.42 12.51 4.46
CA ASP A 20 -6.33 11.95 3.66
C ASP A 20 -6.87 10.68 2.99
N GLN A 21 -7.70 10.88 1.97
CA GLN A 21 -8.15 9.79 1.14
C GLN A 21 -6.95 9.39 0.30
N PHE A 22 -6.50 8.16 0.49
CA PHE A 22 -5.45 7.56 -0.31
C PHE A 22 -5.71 7.78 -1.81
N ASP A 23 -4.81 8.51 -2.47
CA ASP A 23 -4.83 8.73 -3.91
C ASP A 23 -3.58 8.09 -4.53
N PRO A 24 -3.70 6.91 -5.19
CA PRO A 24 -2.57 6.24 -5.83
C PRO A 24 -2.02 6.98 -7.05
N TRP A 25 -2.65 8.09 -7.47
CA TRP A 25 -2.25 8.91 -8.62
C TRP A 25 -1.56 10.20 -8.22
N ARG A 26 -1.67 10.61 -6.96
CA ARG A 26 -0.87 11.71 -6.42
C ARG A 26 0.60 11.34 -6.59
N GLN A 27 1.43 12.31 -6.96
CA GLN A 27 2.87 12.14 -6.95
C GLN A 27 3.46 12.91 -5.78
N ASP A 28 4.24 12.20 -4.97
CA ASP A 28 5.12 12.80 -3.99
C ASP A 28 6.26 13.55 -4.71
N SER A 29 6.61 14.72 -4.21
CA SER A 29 7.60 15.59 -4.86
C SER A 29 9.02 15.03 -4.83
N ASP A 30 9.33 14.20 -3.83
CA ASP A 30 10.67 13.68 -3.62
C ASP A 30 10.90 12.38 -4.38
N THR A 31 9.87 11.53 -4.45
CA THR A 31 9.99 10.22 -5.10
C THR A 31 9.51 10.24 -6.55
N GLY A 32 8.63 11.17 -6.93
CA GLY A 32 7.92 11.15 -8.21
C GLY A 32 6.94 9.97 -8.34
N ARG A 33 6.66 9.29 -7.23
CA ARG A 33 5.78 8.12 -7.12
C ARG A 33 4.67 8.43 -6.11
N TRP A 34 3.71 7.53 -5.93
CA TRP A 34 2.57 7.83 -5.05
C TRP A 34 2.90 7.86 -3.56
N TYR A 35 4.06 7.32 -3.18
CA TYR A 35 4.53 7.25 -1.81
C TYR A 35 5.65 8.24 -1.50
N SER A 36 5.74 8.65 -0.23
CA SER A 36 6.87 9.41 0.30
C SER A 36 8.03 8.50 0.73
N LYS A 37 9.18 9.11 1.06
CA LYS A 37 10.33 8.39 1.64
C LYS A 37 9.99 7.78 3.00
N GLU A 38 9.23 8.49 3.82
CA GLU A 38 8.82 8.05 5.15
C GLU A 38 7.92 6.81 5.07
N GLN A 39 7.02 6.75 4.08
CA GLN A 39 6.21 5.56 3.82
C GLN A 39 7.09 4.37 3.39
N VAL A 40 8.10 4.59 2.57
CA VAL A 40 9.06 3.54 2.19
C VAL A 40 9.86 3.05 3.40
N GLU A 41 10.32 3.94 4.28
CA GLU A 41 11.07 3.58 5.48
C GLU A 41 10.23 2.83 6.51
N LEU A 42 8.99 3.27 6.74
CA LEU A 42 8.03 2.55 7.58
C LEU A 42 7.72 1.18 6.98
N GLY A 43 7.44 1.15 5.68
CA GLY A 43 7.16 -0.05 4.92
C GLY A 43 8.29 -1.07 5.00
N ALA A 44 9.54 -0.62 4.92
CA ALA A 44 10.72 -1.48 5.09
C ALA A 44 10.70 -2.18 6.45
N LYS A 45 10.49 -1.43 7.54
CA LYS A 45 10.46 -1.97 8.90
C LYS A 45 9.34 -3.00 9.07
N VAL A 46 8.13 -2.66 8.62
CA VAL A 46 6.96 -3.56 8.71
C VAL A 46 7.18 -4.80 7.85
N TYR A 47 7.69 -4.64 6.63
CA TYR A 47 7.95 -5.75 5.71
C TYR A 47 8.99 -6.72 6.27
N GLN A 48 10.11 -6.22 6.78
CA GLN A 48 11.15 -7.08 7.36
C GLN A 48 10.63 -7.87 8.56
N ALA A 49 9.82 -7.24 9.41
CA ALA A 49 9.26 -7.90 10.59
C ALA A 49 8.20 -8.97 10.27
N ASN A 50 7.45 -8.81 9.18
CA ASN A 50 6.21 -9.57 8.97
C ASN A 50 6.16 -10.37 7.66
N CYS A 51 6.82 -9.90 6.60
CA CYS A 51 6.63 -10.40 5.24
C CYS A 51 7.87 -11.12 4.69
N ALA A 52 9.06 -10.66 5.08
CA ALA A 52 10.34 -11.15 4.54
C ALA A 52 10.57 -12.65 4.78
N VAL A 53 10.01 -13.21 5.86
CA VAL A 53 10.10 -14.66 6.17
C VAL A 53 9.56 -15.55 5.05
N CYS A 54 8.59 -15.05 4.28
CA CYS A 54 7.95 -15.78 3.18
C CYS A 54 8.36 -15.22 1.81
N HIS A 55 8.48 -13.90 1.68
CA HIS A 55 8.72 -13.23 0.40
C HIS A 55 10.18 -12.85 0.15
N GLY A 56 11.10 -13.17 1.07
CA GLY A 56 12.52 -12.79 0.97
C GLY A 56 12.79 -11.36 1.44
N SER A 57 14.03 -11.05 1.83
CA SER A 57 14.40 -9.73 2.37
C SER A 57 14.27 -8.58 1.39
N ASN A 58 14.37 -8.86 0.08
CA ASN A 58 14.24 -7.90 -1.02
C ASN A 58 13.01 -8.20 -1.88
N ALA A 59 11.98 -8.84 -1.31
CA ALA A 59 10.78 -9.25 -2.04
C ALA A 59 11.06 -10.10 -3.29
N GLU A 60 12.14 -10.88 -3.27
CA GLU A 60 12.61 -11.72 -4.36
C GLU A 60 12.01 -13.14 -4.35
N ALA A 61 11.39 -13.52 -3.24
CA ALA A 61 10.91 -14.87 -2.95
C ALA A 61 11.99 -15.96 -3.14
N THR A 62 11.58 -17.23 -3.16
CA THR A 62 12.45 -18.35 -3.50
C THR A 62 12.52 -18.53 -5.03
N PRO A 63 13.65 -19.00 -5.61
CA PRO A 63 13.75 -19.26 -7.05
C PRO A 63 12.65 -20.16 -7.63
N GLU A 64 12.15 -21.12 -6.84
CA GLU A 64 11.13 -22.08 -7.24
C GLU A 64 9.68 -21.59 -7.08
N TRP A 65 9.43 -20.28 -6.92
CA TRP A 65 8.09 -19.73 -6.68
C TRP A 65 7.04 -20.07 -7.75
N ILE A 66 7.47 -20.44 -8.95
CA ILE A 66 6.61 -20.88 -10.06
C ILE A 66 6.28 -22.38 -10.03
N LYS A 67 6.77 -23.15 -9.06
CA LYS A 67 6.51 -24.59 -8.94
C LYS A 67 5.55 -24.83 -7.78
N PRO A 68 4.36 -25.41 -8.02
CA PRO A 68 3.46 -25.77 -6.95
C PRO A 68 4.03 -26.94 -6.13
N ASP A 69 3.68 -26.98 -4.85
CA ASP A 69 3.98 -28.12 -3.98
C ASP A 69 3.05 -29.33 -4.25
N ALA A 70 3.22 -30.41 -3.50
CA ALA A 70 2.42 -31.63 -3.64
C ALA A 70 0.91 -31.42 -3.42
N ASN A 71 0.51 -30.33 -2.76
CA ASN A 71 -0.89 -29.96 -2.55
C ASN A 71 -1.39 -28.98 -3.64
N GLY A 72 -0.59 -28.68 -4.66
CA GLY A 72 -0.93 -27.73 -5.72
C GLY A 72 -0.77 -26.26 -5.33
N LEU A 73 -0.18 -25.96 -4.16
CA LEU A 73 -0.02 -24.58 -3.69
C LEU A 73 1.30 -23.99 -4.20
N TYR A 74 1.21 -22.80 -4.79
CA TYR A 74 2.39 -22.04 -5.17
C TYR A 74 3.04 -21.39 -3.94
N PRO A 75 4.38 -21.32 -3.88
CA PRO A 75 5.07 -20.47 -2.93
C PRO A 75 4.71 -18.99 -3.11
N PRO A 76 5.03 -18.14 -2.11
CA PRO A 76 4.83 -16.70 -2.23
C PRO A 76 5.56 -16.15 -3.48
N PRO A 77 4.89 -15.35 -4.33
CA PRO A 77 5.55 -14.78 -5.51
C PRO A 77 6.51 -13.64 -5.11
N PRO A 78 7.51 -13.33 -5.95
CA PRO A 78 8.29 -12.10 -5.84
C PRO A 78 7.38 -10.87 -5.89
N LEU A 79 7.63 -9.89 -5.03
CA LEU A 79 6.90 -8.62 -4.99
C LEU A 79 7.74 -7.44 -5.48
N ASN A 80 9.03 -7.63 -5.77
CA ASN A 80 9.95 -6.58 -6.22
C ASN A 80 9.83 -6.22 -7.72
N GLY A 81 8.73 -6.60 -8.37
CA GLY A 81 8.46 -6.25 -9.77
C GLY A 81 9.03 -7.24 -10.79
N THR A 82 9.66 -8.32 -10.36
CA THR A 82 10.14 -9.40 -11.25
C THR A 82 9.05 -10.45 -11.59
N ALA A 83 7.92 -10.40 -10.90
CA ALA A 83 6.76 -11.28 -11.13
C ALA A 83 5.47 -10.48 -11.32
N HIS A 84 4.31 -11.13 -11.16
CA HIS A 84 3.03 -10.59 -11.63
C HIS A 84 2.38 -9.51 -10.72
N ALA A 85 3.05 -9.05 -9.65
CA ALA A 85 2.49 -8.06 -8.72
C ALA A 85 2.06 -6.75 -9.41
N TRP A 86 2.78 -6.33 -10.46
CA TRP A 86 2.47 -5.13 -11.24
C TRP A 86 1.19 -5.25 -12.11
N HIS A 87 0.60 -6.43 -12.23
CA HIS A 87 -0.68 -6.61 -12.92
C HIS A 87 -1.91 -6.23 -12.07
N HIS A 88 -1.72 -6.05 -10.76
CA HIS A 88 -2.79 -5.83 -9.79
C HIS A 88 -2.88 -4.35 -9.39
N PRO A 89 -4.10 -3.75 -9.40
CA PRO A 89 -4.27 -2.38 -8.95
C PRO A 89 -4.11 -2.29 -7.42
N PHE A 90 -3.78 -1.09 -6.93
CA PHE A 90 -3.54 -0.85 -5.50
C PHE A 90 -4.61 -1.44 -4.56
N PRO A 91 -5.93 -1.27 -4.80
CA PRO A 91 -6.95 -1.79 -3.89
C PRO A 91 -6.92 -3.32 -3.77
N ILE A 92 -6.49 -4.03 -4.82
CA ILE A 92 -6.36 -5.49 -4.80
C ILE A 92 -5.12 -5.92 -4.03
N LEU A 93 -4.00 -5.20 -4.17
CA LEU A 93 -2.80 -5.43 -3.35
C LEU A 93 -3.11 -5.25 -1.86
N LYS A 94 -3.75 -4.12 -1.51
CA LYS A 94 -4.18 -3.81 -0.13
C LYS A 94 -5.13 -4.86 0.43
N LYS A 95 -6.18 -5.21 -0.31
CA LYS A 95 -7.13 -6.25 0.09
C LYS A 95 -6.44 -7.61 0.33
N THR A 96 -5.48 -7.98 -0.51
CA THR A 96 -4.73 -9.24 -0.35
C THR A 96 -3.91 -9.25 0.94
N ILE A 97 -3.33 -8.11 1.33
CA ILE A 97 -2.60 -8.01 2.61
C ILE A 97 -3.59 -8.06 3.79
N GLU A 98 -4.69 -7.31 3.71
CA GLU A 98 -5.67 -7.23 4.79
C GLU A 98 -6.36 -8.57 5.04
N GLU A 99 -6.82 -9.23 3.98
CA GLU A 99 -7.64 -10.46 4.05
C GLU A 99 -6.82 -11.75 3.94
N GLY A 100 -5.54 -11.66 3.57
CA GLY A 100 -4.71 -12.82 3.23
C GLY A 100 -5.05 -13.37 1.85
N SER A 101 -4.54 -14.57 1.55
CA SER A 101 -4.83 -15.25 0.28
C SER A 101 -5.26 -16.70 0.50
N ALA A 102 -5.91 -17.29 -0.52
CA ALA A 102 -6.27 -18.71 -0.51
C ALA A 102 -5.07 -19.67 -0.44
N GLY A 103 -3.84 -19.14 -0.57
CA GLY A 103 -2.62 -19.88 -0.27
C GLY A 103 -2.31 -19.86 1.22
N ARG A 104 -1.06 -19.50 1.57
CA ARG A 104 -0.55 -19.50 2.95
C ARG A 104 -0.34 -18.10 3.53
N MET A 105 -0.74 -17.05 2.81
CA MET A 105 -0.56 -15.68 3.29
C MET A 105 -1.60 -15.37 4.39
N PRO A 106 -1.17 -15.07 5.62
CA PRO A 106 -2.11 -14.76 6.70
C PRO A 106 -2.78 -13.40 6.46
N ALA A 107 -3.98 -13.25 7.02
CA ALA A 107 -4.66 -11.96 7.09
C ALA A 107 -3.97 -11.03 8.11
N TRP A 108 -3.78 -9.76 7.71
CA TRP A 108 -3.16 -8.71 8.53
C TRP A 108 -4.15 -7.66 9.03
N LYS A 109 -5.43 -7.70 8.60
CA LYS A 109 -6.47 -6.81 9.11
C LYS A 109 -6.57 -6.90 10.63
N GLY A 110 -6.52 -5.75 11.30
CA GLY A 110 -6.55 -5.64 12.76
C GLY A 110 -5.24 -6.01 13.47
N LYS A 111 -4.20 -6.43 12.73
CA LYS A 111 -2.83 -6.62 13.25
C LYS A 111 -1.90 -5.51 12.79
N LEU A 112 -2.08 -5.05 11.55
CA LEU A 112 -1.44 -3.85 11.00
C LEU A 112 -2.50 -2.76 10.84
N SER A 113 -2.09 -1.52 11.07
CA SER A 113 -2.85 -0.34 10.69
C SER A 113 -2.94 -0.20 9.17
N GLU A 114 -3.92 0.56 8.71
CA GLU A 114 -4.07 0.87 7.28
C GLU A 114 -2.80 1.53 6.72
N GLN A 115 -2.22 2.47 7.47
CA GLN A 115 -0.97 3.14 7.09
C GLN A 115 0.21 2.16 6.95
N GLU A 116 0.32 1.16 7.82
CA GLU A 116 1.37 0.15 7.73
C GLU A 116 1.18 -0.76 6.51
N VAL A 117 -0.06 -1.15 6.20
CA VAL A 117 -0.37 -1.95 5.00
C VAL A 117 0.00 -1.17 3.74
N GLU A 118 -0.40 0.09 3.63
CA GLU A 118 -0.06 0.95 2.50
C GLU A 118 1.46 1.16 2.40
N SER A 119 2.13 1.36 3.53
CA SER A 119 3.59 1.53 3.58
C SER A 119 4.33 0.27 3.12
N VAL A 120 3.84 -0.93 3.45
CA VAL A 120 4.39 -2.19 2.91
C VAL A 120 4.30 -2.24 1.39
N ILE A 121 3.18 -1.77 0.82
CA ILE A 121 3.02 -1.68 -0.64
C ILE A 121 3.98 -0.65 -1.23
N ALA A 122 4.11 0.52 -0.60
CA ALA A 122 5.07 1.55 -1.01
C ALA A 122 6.49 0.97 -1.08
N TRP A 123 6.91 0.24 -0.04
CA TRP A 123 8.25 -0.33 0.04
C TRP A 123 8.51 -1.37 -1.04
N PHE A 124 7.66 -2.38 -1.25
CA PHE A 124 7.98 -3.36 -2.30
C PHE A 124 7.89 -2.75 -3.70
N GLN A 125 7.04 -1.73 -3.91
CA GLN A 125 6.99 -0.98 -5.16
C GLN A 125 8.20 -0.06 -5.35
N SER A 126 8.89 0.37 -4.28
CA SER A 126 10.15 1.12 -4.41
C SER A 126 11.29 0.27 -4.93
N LEU A 127 11.18 -1.06 -4.84
CA LEU A 127 12.13 -2.00 -5.45
C LEU A 127 11.88 -2.20 -6.95
N TRP A 128 10.74 -1.71 -7.49
CA TRP A 128 10.41 -1.94 -8.89
C TRP A 128 11.29 -1.07 -9.80
N PRO A 129 11.83 -1.65 -10.90
CA PRO A 129 12.39 -0.85 -11.97
C PRO A 129 11.38 0.17 -12.48
N ASP A 130 11.84 1.36 -12.88
CA ASP A 130 10.96 2.46 -13.33
C ASP A 130 9.99 2.01 -14.42
N ARG A 131 10.46 1.19 -15.36
CA ARG A 131 9.61 0.63 -16.42
C ARG A 131 8.45 -0.18 -15.85
N GLY A 132 8.67 -1.01 -14.83
CA GLY A 132 7.62 -1.81 -14.20
C GLY A 132 6.59 -0.92 -13.50
N TYR A 133 7.07 0.10 -12.78
CA TYR A 133 6.20 1.09 -12.11
C TYR A 133 5.38 1.92 -13.11
N GLN A 134 5.98 2.36 -14.21
CA GLN A 134 5.28 3.09 -15.28
C GLN A 134 4.20 2.23 -15.94
N LEU A 135 4.48 0.95 -16.21
CA LEU A 135 3.48 0.02 -16.76
C LEU A 135 2.32 -0.20 -15.79
N TRP A 136 2.59 -0.35 -14.50
CA TRP A 136 1.56 -0.45 -13.46
C TRP A 136 0.68 0.80 -13.42
N GLN A 137 1.29 1.99 -13.42
CA GLN A 137 0.55 3.25 -13.49
C GLN A 137 -0.33 3.31 -14.74
N GLN A 138 0.23 3.09 -15.93
CA GLN A 138 -0.52 3.14 -17.20
C GLN A 138 -1.67 2.16 -17.23
N ARG A 139 -1.46 0.93 -16.73
CA ARG A 139 -2.47 -0.13 -16.72
C ARG A 139 -3.66 0.20 -15.83
N HIS A 140 -3.42 0.89 -14.72
CA HIS A 140 -4.43 1.09 -13.70
C HIS A 140 -4.97 2.51 -13.64
N LYS A 141 -4.38 3.44 -14.40
CA LYS A 141 -4.86 4.82 -14.53
C LYS A 141 -6.27 4.79 -15.11
N LYS A 142 -7.23 5.28 -14.34
CA LYS A 142 -8.62 5.46 -14.77
C LYS A 142 -8.84 6.90 -15.23
#